data_AF-A0A3D3VXS1-F1
#
_entry.id   AF-A0A3D3VXS1-F1
#
_cell.length_a   1.000
_cell.length_b   1.000
_cell.length_c   1.000
_cell.angle_alpha   90.00
_cell.angle_beta   90.00
_cell.angle_gamma   90.00
#
_symmetry.space_group_name_H-M   'P 1'
#
loop_
_entity.id
_entity.type
_entity.pdbx_description
1 polymer ?
#
loop_
_entity_poly.entity_id
_entity_poly.type
_entity_poly.pdbx_seq_one_letter_code
_entity_poly.pdbx_strand_id
1 'polypeptide(L)'
;MHSQAKKLTKKELCSLKSKVGGLKSAQGEKMKILVIDDKPENIESARREFGGHDLTAISDVDEAVKHLRIKYDEIKKEELKKGGMKWREALEKSRLPFPYDVVLVDLMLPASGYMLGDKKVFAGQEMPYGFGLAILAAKNGAKKVAVVTSMDHHQHPMSAFIDHIDGHIHIAEAEVVFLQLPDYNRPPKPKSWKRAVEILFGQERREKTAEEIIRGE
;
A
#
# COMPACT_ATOMS: atom_id res chain seq x y z
N MET A 1 3.72 -21.97 39.64
CA MET A 1 2.42 -21.63 39.04
C MET A 1 2.32 -22.31 37.67
N HIS A 2 1.64 -23.46 37.59
CA HIS A 2 1.46 -24.21 36.34
C HIS A 2 0.31 -23.57 35.54
N SER A 3 0.64 -22.89 34.45
CA SER A 3 -0.35 -22.41 33.48
C SER A 3 -0.86 -23.60 32.67
N GLN A 4 -2.13 -23.97 32.86
CA GLN A 4 -2.79 -24.97 32.02
C GLN A 4 -3.21 -24.31 30.71
N ALA A 5 -2.52 -24.66 29.63
CA ALA A 5 -2.92 -24.29 28.27
C ALA A 5 -4.28 -24.95 27.95
N LYS A 6 -5.32 -24.13 27.78
CA LYS A 6 -6.68 -24.59 27.46
C LYS A 6 -6.69 -25.12 26.02
N LYS A 7 -6.95 -26.43 25.84
CA LYS A 7 -7.12 -27.04 24.52
C LYS A 7 -8.36 -26.45 23.83
N LEU A 8 -8.14 -25.71 22.75
CA LEU A 8 -9.21 -25.18 21.91
C LEU A 8 -9.93 -26.32 21.18
N THR A 9 -11.25 -26.18 21.05
CA THR A 9 -12.09 -27.15 20.35
C THR A 9 -11.92 -27.03 18.83
N LYS A 10 -12.23 -28.11 18.11
CA LYS A 10 -12.16 -28.15 16.63
C LYS A 10 -13.04 -27.07 15.96
N LYS A 11 -14.14 -26.66 16.61
CA LYS A 11 -15.04 -25.60 16.16
C LYS A 11 -14.46 -24.20 16.38
N GLU A 12 -13.77 -23.97 17.49
CA GLU A 12 -13.03 -22.71 17.74
C GLU A 12 -11.84 -22.57 16.80
N LEU A 13 -11.11 -23.66 16.53
CA LEU A 13 -10.06 -23.68 15.51
C LEU A 13 -10.60 -23.37 14.11
N CYS A 14 -11.81 -23.85 13.77
CA CYS A 14 -12.43 -23.59 12.48
C CYS A 14 -12.93 -22.14 12.36
N SER A 15 -13.45 -21.56 13.45
CA SER A 15 -13.86 -20.14 13.52
C SER A 15 -12.66 -19.18 13.55
N LEU A 16 -11.52 -19.59 14.11
CA LEU A 16 -10.26 -18.84 13.98
C LEU A 16 -9.72 -18.92 12.56
N LYS A 17 -9.78 -20.09 11.90
CA LYS A 17 -9.43 -20.23 10.48
C LYS A 17 -10.32 -19.43 9.53
N SER A 18 -11.58 -19.14 9.88
CA SER A 18 -12.45 -18.25 9.10
C SER A 18 -12.22 -16.76 9.40
N LYS A 19 -11.68 -16.40 10.57
CA LYS A 19 -11.25 -15.01 10.89
C LYS A 19 -9.84 -14.68 10.40
N VAL A 20 -9.00 -15.69 10.22
CA VAL A 20 -7.67 -15.60 9.58
C VAL A 20 -7.76 -15.94 8.07
N GLY A 21 -8.95 -16.34 7.60
CA GLY A 21 -9.21 -16.84 6.25
C GLY A 21 -9.52 -15.75 5.22
N GLY A 22 -8.68 -14.72 5.16
CA GLY A 22 -8.80 -13.63 4.19
C GLY A 22 -7.61 -13.46 3.27
N LEU A 23 -6.78 -14.48 3.06
CA LEU A 23 -5.56 -14.37 2.23
C LEU A 23 -5.28 -15.68 1.48
N LYS A 24 -6.21 -16.06 0.61
CA LYS A 24 -5.82 -16.74 -0.63
C LYS A 24 -5.84 -15.65 -1.69
N SER A 25 -4.69 -15.09 -2.07
CA SER A 25 -4.56 -14.77 -3.48
C SER A 25 -4.47 -16.14 -4.16
N ALA A 26 -5.63 -16.65 -4.57
CA ALA A 26 -5.65 -17.59 -5.66
C ALA A 26 -4.95 -16.84 -6.80
N GLN A 27 -3.84 -17.38 -7.28
CA GLN A 27 -3.26 -16.98 -8.57
C GLN A 27 -4.41 -17.00 -9.59
N GLY A 28 -5.03 -15.85 -9.87
CA GLY A 28 -6.27 -15.78 -10.64
C GLY A 28 -7.22 -14.62 -10.32
N GLU A 29 -7.21 -14.04 -9.11
CA GLU A 29 -8.07 -12.87 -8.85
C GLU A 29 -7.46 -11.57 -9.38
N LYS A 30 -8.20 -10.92 -10.29
CA LYS A 30 -7.87 -9.61 -10.83
C LYS A 30 -8.03 -8.55 -9.73
N MET A 31 -6.96 -7.84 -9.42
CA MET A 31 -6.91 -6.80 -8.38
C MET A 31 -6.96 -5.41 -9.00
N LYS A 32 -7.42 -4.42 -8.23
CA LYS A 32 -7.29 -2.99 -8.54
C LYS A 32 -6.09 -2.41 -7.81
N ILE A 33 -5.06 -2.06 -8.56
CA ILE A 33 -3.76 -1.61 -8.03
C ILE A 33 -3.54 -0.16 -8.41
N LEU A 34 -3.17 0.67 -7.44
CA LEU A 34 -2.66 2.02 -7.66
C LEU A 34 -1.15 2.03 -7.46
N VAL A 35 -0.39 2.46 -8.46
CA VAL A 35 1.06 2.70 -8.37
C VAL A 35 1.34 4.20 -8.53
N ILE A 36 2.14 4.75 -7.62
CA ILE A 36 2.50 6.16 -7.57
C ILE A 36 4.02 6.28 -7.59
N ASP A 37 4.60 6.64 -8.72
CA ASP A 37 6.05 6.73 -8.92
C ASP A 37 6.35 7.70 -10.05
N ASP A 38 7.25 8.65 -9.85
CA ASP A 38 7.58 9.66 -10.85
C ASP A 38 8.51 9.14 -11.96
N LYS A 39 9.20 8.01 -11.72
CA LYS A 39 10.21 7.47 -12.65
C LYS A 39 9.55 6.58 -13.71
N PRO A 40 9.69 6.92 -15.01
CA PRO A 40 9.06 6.15 -16.09
C PRO A 40 9.41 4.65 -16.06
N GLU A 41 10.66 4.30 -15.76
CA GLU A 41 11.13 2.93 -15.71
C GLU A 41 10.45 2.10 -14.61
N ASN A 42 10.10 2.73 -13.47
CA ASN A 42 9.37 2.07 -12.39
C ASN A 42 7.90 1.88 -12.76
N ILE A 43 7.28 2.86 -13.42
CA ILE A 43 5.92 2.75 -13.93
C ILE A 43 5.81 1.66 -14.99
N GLU A 44 6.76 1.58 -15.92
CA GLU A 44 6.85 0.50 -16.91
C GLU A 44 7.04 -0.85 -16.24
N SER A 45 7.86 -0.94 -15.19
CA SER A 45 8.02 -2.16 -14.39
C SER A 45 6.69 -2.62 -13.80
N ALA A 46 5.93 -1.72 -13.17
CA ALA A 46 4.61 -2.03 -12.64
C ALA A 46 3.65 -2.54 -13.74
N ARG A 47 3.65 -1.90 -14.91
CA ARG A 47 2.80 -2.33 -16.04
C ARG A 47 3.14 -3.74 -16.53
N ARG A 48 4.42 -4.10 -16.60
CA ARG A 48 4.85 -5.46 -16.96
C ARG A 48 4.46 -6.47 -15.89
N GLU A 49 4.73 -6.15 -14.62
CA GLU A 49 4.50 -7.05 -13.50
C GLU A 49 3.02 -7.31 -13.22
N PHE A 50 2.15 -6.32 -13.52
CA PHE A 50 0.72 -6.36 -13.24
C PHE A 50 -0.17 -6.44 -14.48
N GLY A 51 0.32 -6.96 -15.62
CA GLY A 51 -0.41 -7.02 -16.89
C GLY A 51 -1.76 -7.77 -16.88
N GLY A 52 -2.09 -8.51 -15.82
CA GLY A 52 -3.39 -9.16 -15.61
C GLY A 52 -4.33 -8.44 -14.62
N HIS A 53 -3.87 -7.37 -13.98
CA HIS A 53 -4.61 -6.62 -12.97
C HIS A 53 -5.20 -5.32 -13.56
N ASP A 54 -6.14 -4.69 -12.85
CA ASP A 54 -6.62 -3.35 -13.14
C ASP A 54 -5.64 -2.33 -12.53
N LEU A 55 -4.65 -1.91 -13.32
CA LEU A 55 -3.57 -1.04 -12.87
C LEU A 55 -3.85 0.42 -13.23
N THR A 56 -3.92 1.28 -12.22
CA THR A 56 -3.76 2.73 -12.35
C THR A 56 -2.32 3.10 -11.96
N ALA A 57 -1.59 3.77 -12.83
CA ALA A 57 -0.23 4.21 -12.55
C ALA A 57 -0.12 5.72 -12.82
N ILE A 58 0.34 6.46 -11.81
CA ILE A 58 0.40 7.92 -11.79
C ILE A 58 1.80 8.38 -11.37
N SER A 59 2.23 9.53 -11.87
CA SER A 59 3.61 10.03 -11.70
C SER A 59 3.73 11.33 -10.92
N ASP A 60 2.61 11.88 -10.45
CA ASP A 60 2.57 13.17 -9.77
C ASP A 60 1.80 13.09 -8.45
N VAL A 61 2.28 13.86 -7.47
CA VAL A 61 1.73 13.93 -6.12
C VAL A 61 0.33 14.57 -6.09
N ASP A 62 0.01 15.51 -6.98
CA ASP A 62 -1.33 16.10 -6.99
C ASP A 62 -2.38 15.12 -7.50
N GLU A 63 -2.04 14.37 -8.55
CA GLU A 63 -2.88 13.29 -9.06
C GLU A 63 -3.06 12.19 -8.02
N ALA A 64 -1.99 11.83 -7.31
CA ALA A 64 -2.04 10.89 -6.18
C ALA A 64 -3.06 11.30 -5.13
N VAL A 65 -3.00 12.56 -4.68
CA VAL A 65 -3.94 13.07 -3.69
C VAL A 65 -5.38 13.00 -4.19
N LYS A 66 -5.66 13.25 -5.48
CA LYS A 66 -7.01 13.12 -6.05
C LYS A 66 -7.53 11.68 -6.02
N HIS A 67 -6.67 10.72 -6.32
CA HIS A 67 -7.02 9.29 -6.29
C HIS A 67 -7.24 8.76 -4.87
N LEU A 68 -6.46 9.27 -3.90
CA LEU A 68 -6.52 8.81 -2.51
C LEU A 68 -7.62 9.48 -1.69
N ARG A 69 -8.18 10.63 -2.10
CA ARG A 69 -9.24 11.33 -1.36
C ARG A 69 -10.54 10.51 -1.27
N ILE A 70 -11.23 10.66 -0.13
CA ILE A 70 -12.58 10.10 0.07
C ILE A 70 -13.50 10.68 -1.01
N LYS A 71 -14.26 9.79 -1.66
CA LYS A 71 -15.30 10.14 -2.61
C LYS A 71 -16.66 9.85 -2.00
N TYR A 72 -17.64 10.65 -2.40
CA TYR A 72 -19.01 10.54 -1.94
C TYR A 72 -19.93 10.40 -3.14
N ASP A 73 -20.99 9.63 -2.97
CA ASP A 73 -22.13 9.62 -3.88
C ASP A 73 -22.94 10.90 -3.64
N GLU A 74 -22.71 11.90 -4.48
CA GLU A 74 -23.34 13.22 -4.36
C GLU A 74 -24.87 13.16 -4.47
N ILE A 75 -25.40 12.25 -5.30
CA ILE A 75 -26.85 12.09 -5.48
C ILE A 75 -27.44 11.52 -4.19
N LYS A 76 -26.90 10.40 -3.71
CA LYS A 76 -27.34 9.77 -2.47
C LYS A 76 -27.20 10.72 -1.28
N LYS A 77 -26.11 11.49 -1.21
CA LYS A 77 -25.88 12.48 -0.15
C LYS A 77 -26.99 13.54 -0.13
N GLU A 78 -27.36 14.09 -1.29
CA GLU A 78 -28.42 15.09 -1.38
C GLU A 78 -29.81 14.50 -1.12
N GLU A 79 -30.08 13.26 -1.53
CA GLU A 79 -31.31 12.54 -1.17
C GLU A 79 -31.45 12.35 0.34
N LEU A 80 -30.38 11.90 1.02
CA LEU A 80 -30.36 11.73 2.47
C LEU A 80 -30.61 13.06 3.21
N LYS A 81 -30.00 14.15 2.72
CA LYS A 81 -30.22 15.49 3.28
C LYS A 81 -31.66 15.97 3.08
N LYS A 82 -32.26 15.77 1.90
CA LYS A 82 -33.67 16.08 1.64
C LYS A 82 -34.61 15.28 2.55
N GLY A 83 -34.21 14.06 2.93
CA GLY A 83 -34.88 13.24 3.94
C GLY A 83 -34.70 13.70 5.39
N GLY A 84 -34.09 14.86 5.64
CA GLY A 84 -33.89 15.42 6.98
C GLY A 84 -32.67 14.89 7.74
N MET A 85 -31.82 14.08 7.09
CA MET A 85 -30.59 13.58 7.72
C MET A 85 -29.58 14.70 7.96
N LYS A 86 -28.92 14.69 9.12
CA LYS A 86 -27.83 15.63 9.44
C LYS A 86 -26.68 15.45 8.44
N TRP A 87 -26.06 16.57 8.04
CA TRP A 87 -24.97 16.59 7.06
C TRP A 87 -23.88 15.53 7.30
N ARG A 88 -23.37 15.40 8.53
CA ARG A 88 -22.30 14.44 8.85
C ARG A 88 -22.73 12.98 8.65
N GLU A 89 -23.96 12.64 8.99
CA GLU A 89 -24.48 11.28 8.84
C GLU A 89 -24.75 10.97 7.36
N ALA A 90 -25.29 11.94 6.61
CA ALA A 90 -25.48 11.82 5.16
C ALA A 90 -24.14 11.64 4.45
N LEU A 91 -23.11 12.37 4.87
CA LEU A 91 -21.75 12.25 4.34
C LEU A 91 -21.17 10.86 4.56
N GLU A 92 -21.27 10.32 5.78
CA GLU A 92 -20.76 8.97 6.07
C GLU A 92 -21.53 7.89 5.29
N LYS A 93 -22.87 7.98 5.23
CA LYS A 93 -23.71 7.02 4.51
C LYS A 93 -23.59 7.08 2.98
N SER A 94 -23.09 8.20 2.45
CA SER A 94 -22.81 8.38 1.02
C SER A 94 -21.35 8.12 0.65
N ARG A 95 -20.49 7.78 1.62
CA ARG A 95 -19.09 7.46 1.37
C ARG A 95 -18.99 6.27 0.40
N LEU A 96 -18.25 6.47 -0.68
CA LEU A 96 -17.95 5.41 -1.63
C LEU A 96 -16.84 4.51 -1.10
N PRO A 97 -16.85 3.20 -1.42
CA PRO A 97 -15.75 2.31 -1.13
C PRO A 97 -14.44 2.84 -1.72
N PHE A 98 -13.33 2.58 -1.03
CA PHE A 98 -12.02 2.89 -1.56
C PHE A 98 -11.78 2.04 -2.83
N PRO A 99 -11.36 2.63 -3.96
CA PRO A 99 -11.44 1.97 -5.26
C PRO A 99 -10.30 0.98 -5.55
N TYR A 100 -9.31 0.87 -4.67
CA TYR A 100 -8.12 0.04 -4.86
C TYR A 100 -7.97 -1.01 -3.77
N ASP A 101 -7.57 -2.21 -4.16
CA ASP A 101 -7.23 -3.29 -3.24
C ASP A 101 -5.83 -3.06 -2.65
N VAL A 102 -4.91 -2.54 -3.47
CA VAL A 102 -3.51 -2.28 -3.12
C VAL A 102 -3.06 -0.90 -3.59
N VAL A 103 -2.36 -0.18 -2.73
CA VAL A 103 -1.69 1.09 -3.06
C VAL A 103 -0.17 0.91 -2.88
N LEU A 104 0.58 1.16 -3.95
CA LEU A 104 2.05 1.10 -3.97
C LEU A 104 2.57 2.50 -4.27
N VAL A 105 3.46 3.02 -3.44
CA VAL A 105 3.89 4.42 -3.50
C VAL A 105 5.41 4.49 -3.43
N ASP A 106 6.03 5.33 -4.26
CA ASP A 106 7.42 5.73 -4.04
C ASP A 106 7.57 6.43 -2.68
N LEU A 107 8.70 6.22 -2.02
CA LEU A 107 9.11 7.02 -0.88
C LEU A 107 9.28 8.49 -1.28
N MET A 108 10.02 8.75 -2.35
CA MET A 108 10.38 10.10 -2.80
C MET A 108 9.57 10.47 -4.03
N LEU A 109 8.98 11.66 -4.04
CA LEU A 109 8.32 12.22 -5.21
C LEU A 109 8.69 13.71 -5.30
N PRO A 110 8.77 14.29 -6.51
CA PRO A 110 8.97 15.71 -6.67
C PRO A 110 7.78 16.49 -6.09
N ALA A 111 8.06 17.57 -5.36
CA ALA A 111 6.99 18.43 -4.85
C ALA A 111 6.30 19.19 -6.00
N SER A 112 4.97 19.14 -6.02
CA SER A 112 4.19 19.95 -6.95
C SER A 112 4.15 21.41 -6.51
N GLY A 113 4.25 22.32 -7.48
CA GLY A 113 4.01 23.74 -7.28
C GLY A 113 2.57 24.10 -6.94
N TYR A 114 1.60 23.20 -7.17
CA TYR A 114 0.18 23.43 -6.86
C TYR A 114 -0.07 23.48 -5.34
N MET A 115 0.59 22.60 -4.56
CA MET A 115 0.41 22.55 -3.11
C MET A 115 1.23 23.58 -2.33
N LEU A 116 2.20 24.24 -2.97
CA LEU A 116 3.17 25.13 -2.30
C LEU A 116 2.79 26.63 -2.30
N GLY A 117 1.62 26.99 -2.84
CA GLY A 117 1.18 28.39 -2.95
C GLY A 117 2.12 29.24 -3.82
N ASP A 118 2.20 30.54 -3.56
CA ASP A 118 2.88 31.49 -4.46
C ASP A 118 4.41 31.39 -4.45
N LYS A 119 5.01 30.90 -3.35
CA LYS A 119 6.47 30.91 -3.19
C LYS A 119 7.18 29.80 -3.96
N LYS A 120 6.53 28.64 -4.16
CA LYS A 120 7.01 27.46 -4.93
C LYS A 120 8.48 27.06 -4.74
N VAL A 121 9.12 27.42 -3.62
CA VAL A 121 10.58 27.27 -3.41
C VAL A 121 11.06 25.82 -3.38
N PHE A 122 10.17 24.86 -3.15
CA PHE A 122 10.47 23.44 -3.13
C PHE A 122 9.95 22.70 -4.38
N ALA A 123 9.33 23.40 -5.34
CA ALA A 123 8.74 22.75 -6.51
C ALA A 123 9.81 21.99 -7.31
N GLY A 124 9.52 20.73 -7.63
CA GLY A 124 10.45 19.81 -8.30
C GLY A 124 11.51 19.18 -7.39
N GLN A 125 11.65 19.61 -6.14
CA GLN A 125 12.55 18.94 -5.19
C GLN A 125 11.95 17.61 -4.76
N GLU A 126 12.77 16.55 -4.75
CA GLU A 126 12.37 15.26 -4.18
C GLU A 126 12.09 15.40 -2.68
N MET A 127 10.90 14.96 -2.27
CA MET A 127 10.42 15.01 -0.89
C MET A 127 9.82 13.64 -0.52
N PRO A 128 9.84 13.25 0.77
CA PRO A 128 9.36 11.94 1.22
C PRO A 128 7.83 11.83 1.28
N TYR A 129 7.14 12.15 0.18
CA TYR A 129 5.67 12.14 0.11
C TYR A 129 5.07 10.76 0.33
N GLY A 130 5.83 9.67 0.09
CA GLY A 130 5.38 8.31 0.30
C GLY A 130 4.74 8.07 1.67
N PHE A 131 5.33 8.66 2.73
CA PHE A 131 4.77 8.61 4.09
C PHE A 131 3.38 9.24 4.19
N GLY A 132 3.24 10.47 3.71
CA GLY A 132 1.98 11.21 3.76
C GLY A 132 0.88 10.55 2.91
N LEU A 133 1.25 10.07 1.72
CA LEU A 133 0.34 9.37 0.82
C LEU A 133 -0.09 8.02 1.41
N ALA A 134 0.78 7.27 2.08
CA ALA A 134 0.41 6.02 2.74
C ALA A 134 -0.61 6.24 3.87
N ILE A 135 -0.38 7.26 4.71
CA ILE A 135 -1.34 7.64 5.76
C ILE A 135 -2.68 8.06 5.14
N LEU A 136 -2.65 8.86 4.07
CA LEU A 136 -3.85 9.32 3.36
C LEU A 136 -4.64 8.14 2.78
N ALA A 137 -3.98 7.22 2.10
CA ALA A 137 -4.59 6.01 1.55
C ALA A 137 -5.27 5.17 2.65
N ALA A 138 -4.53 4.89 3.72
CA ALA A 138 -5.01 4.09 4.85
C ALA A 138 -6.25 4.70 5.51
N LYS A 139 -6.19 6.01 5.83
CA LYS A 139 -7.34 6.73 6.42
C LYS A 139 -8.57 6.76 5.51
N ASN A 140 -8.36 6.71 4.20
CA ASN A 140 -9.43 6.82 3.22
C ASN A 140 -9.99 5.46 2.78
N GLY A 141 -9.46 4.36 3.31
CA GLY A 141 -10.06 3.03 3.24
C GLY A 141 -9.23 1.98 2.52
N ALA A 142 -8.00 2.31 2.09
CA ALA A 142 -7.06 1.30 1.60
C ALA A 142 -6.84 0.23 2.68
N LYS A 143 -6.76 -1.03 2.28
CA LYS A 143 -6.49 -2.14 3.21
C LYS A 143 -5.04 -2.60 3.19
N LYS A 144 -4.37 -2.45 2.05
CA LYS A 144 -2.99 -2.85 1.82
C LYS A 144 -2.23 -1.70 1.17
N VAL A 145 -1.17 -1.23 1.82
CA VAL A 145 -0.34 -0.13 1.34
C VAL A 145 1.13 -0.51 1.46
N ALA A 146 1.93 -0.24 0.44
CA ALA A 146 3.39 -0.32 0.53
C ALA A 146 4.02 0.99 0.07
N VAL A 147 4.98 1.49 0.85
CA VAL A 147 5.91 2.54 0.44
C VAL A 147 7.22 1.87 0.06
N VAL A 148 7.68 2.08 -1.17
CA VAL A 148 8.81 1.36 -1.74
C VAL A 148 9.84 2.34 -2.27
N THR A 149 11.06 2.22 -1.78
CA THR A 149 12.22 2.95 -2.29
C THR A 149 13.20 2.01 -2.97
N SER A 150 13.81 2.47 -4.06
CA SER A 150 14.97 1.80 -4.67
C SER A 150 16.29 2.34 -4.11
N MET A 151 16.23 3.32 -3.20
CA MET A 151 17.41 3.88 -2.56
C MET A 151 17.92 2.94 -1.48
N ASP A 152 19.24 2.85 -1.38
CA ASP A 152 19.94 2.32 -0.22
C ASP A 152 19.84 3.27 0.98
N HIS A 153 19.98 2.75 2.20
CA HIS A 153 19.95 3.55 3.42
C HIS A 153 21.06 4.61 3.45
N HIS A 154 22.19 4.42 2.76
CA HIS A 154 23.27 5.42 2.73
C HIS A 154 22.98 6.59 1.78
N GLN A 155 21.96 6.51 0.93
CA GLN A 155 21.70 7.52 -0.11
C GLN A 155 20.83 8.68 0.39
N HIS A 156 19.93 8.46 1.34
CA HIS A 156 19.03 9.50 1.83
C HIS A 156 18.59 9.23 3.28
N PRO A 157 18.53 10.25 4.16
CA PRO A 157 18.14 10.07 5.57
C PRO A 157 16.75 9.44 5.74
N MET A 158 15.79 9.75 4.85
CA MET A 158 14.48 9.09 4.88
C MET A 158 14.53 7.64 4.43
N SER A 159 15.49 7.25 3.58
CA SER A 159 15.71 5.85 3.26
C SER A 159 16.23 5.13 4.51
N ALA A 160 17.29 5.64 5.13
CA ALA A 160 17.82 5.09 6.40
C ALA A 160 16.78 5.00 7.51
N PHE A 161 15.86 5.96 7.58
CA PHE A 161 14.81 5.93 8.59
C PHE A 161 13.87 4.72 8.47
N ILE A 162 13.73 4.12 7.28
CA ILE A 162 12.94 2.89 7.08
C ILE A 162 13.51 1.72 7.90
N ASP A 163 14.81 1.67 8.16
CA ASP A 163 15.44 0.61 8.98
C ASP A 163 14.90 0.59 10.42
N HIS A 164 14.31 1.69 10.86
CA HIS A 164 13.68 1.83 12.17
C HIS A 164 12.18 1.51 12.16
N ILE A 165 11.59 1.27 10.98
CA ILE A 165 10.19 0.92 10.78
C ILE A 165 10.14 -0.55 10.34
N ASP A 166 10.23 -1.45 11.32
CA ASP A 166 10.26 -2.88 11.05
C ASP A 166 8.85 -3.45 10.81
N GLY A 167 8.76 -4.35 9.83
CA GLY A 167 7.60 -5.18 9.54
C GLY A 167 6.35 -4.44 9.09
N HIS A 168 5.20 -5.07 9.40
CA HIS A 168 3.88 -4.57 9.05
C HIS A 168 3.34 -3.68 10.15
N ILE A 169 3.12 -2.40 9.85
CA ILE A 169 2.45 -1.48 10.75
C ILE A 169 0.98 -1.35 10.37
N HIS A 170 0.15 -0.96 11.34
CA HIS A 170 -1.26 -0.73 11.12
C HIS A 170 -1.58 0.75 11.22
N ILE A 171 -2.16 1.32 10.17
CA ILE A 171 -2.66 2.70 10.15
C ILE A 171 -4.16 2.62 9.87
N ALA A 172 -4.98 3.06 10.83
CA ALA A 172 -6.42 2.80 10.82
C ALA A 172 -6.69 1.28 10.66
N GLU A 173 -7.38 0.86 9.60
CA GLU A 173 -7.66 -0.54 9.28
C GLU A 173 -6.74 -1.09 8.18
N ALA A 174 -5.72 -0.33 7.77
CA ALA A 174 -4.79 -0.70 6.70
C ALA A 174 -3.53 -1.34 7.28
N GLU A 175 -3.04 -2.35 6.57
CA GLU A 175 -1.70 -2.89 6.76
C GLU A 175 -0.74 -2.13 5.84
N VAL A 176 0.32 -1.59 6.42
CA VAL A 176 1.28 -0.72 5.74
C VAL A 176 2.69 -1.27 5.95
N VAL A 177 3.47 -1.36 4.86
CA VAL A 177 4.88 -1.73 4.90
C VAL A 177 5.74 -0.63 4.27
N PHE A 178 6.94 -0.44 4.81
CA PHE A 178 7.95 0.45 4.25
C PHE A 178 9.13 -0.41 3.83
N LEU A 179 9.48 -0.38 2.55
CA LEU A 179 10.42 -1.33 1.96
C LEU A 179 11.53 -0.58 1.25
N GLN A 180 12.76 -0.87 1.65
CA GLN A 180 13.92 -0.68 0.81
C GLN A 180 14.05 -1.91 -0.08
N LEU A 181 13.88 -1.73 -1.38
CA LEU A 181 14.15 -2.78 -2.37
C LEU A 181 15.27 -2.35 -3.34
N PRO A 182 16.47 -1.96 -2.85
CA PRO A 182 17.62 -1.66 -3.69
C PRO A 182 18.18 -2.94 -4.33
N ASP A 183 18.72 -2.82 -5.55
CA ASP A 183 19.55 -3.87 -6.16
C ASP A 183 21.02 -3.56 -5.86
N TYR A 184 21.53 -4.10 -4.76
CA TYR A 184 22.88 -3.80 -4.24
C TYR A 184 24.04 -4.19 -5.17
N ASN A 185 23.81 -5.03 -6.18
CA ASN A 185 24.91 -5.69 -6.90
C ASN A 185 24.86 -5.51 -8.43
N ARG A 186 24.01 -4.63 -8.97
CA ARG A 186 23.82 -4.46 -10.43
C ARG A 186 23.52 -3.01 -10.79
N PRO A 187 23.64 -2.60 -12.08
CA PRO A 187 23.15 -1.31 -12.54
C PRO A 187 21.71 -1.05 -12.04
N PRO A 188 21.32 0.22 -11.84
CA PRO A 188 20.03 0.56 -11.24
C PRO A 188 18.91 -0.14 -12.01
N LYS A 189 18.24 -1.07 -11.34
CA LYS A 189 17.08 -1.76 -11.88
C LYS A 189 15.82 -1.03 -11.43
N PRO A 190 14.74 -1.08 -12.24
CA PRO A 190 13.43 -0.67 -11.79
C PRO A 190 13.01 -1.43 -10.53
N LYS A 191 12.19 -0.77 -9.71
CA LYS A 191 11.59 -1.39 -8.52
C LYS A 191 10.84 -2.67 -8.88
N SER A 192 10.95 -3.65 -8.00
CA SER A 192 10.18 -4.89 -8.06
C SER A 192 8.89 -4.73 -7.24
N TRP A 193 7.86 -4.15 -7.86
CA TRP A 193 6.56 -3.92 -7.22
C TRP A 193 5.86 -5.21 -6.83
N LYS A 194 6.03 -6.26 -7.64
CA LYS A 194 5.54 -7.60 -7.34
C LYS A 194 6.09 -8.10 -6.00
N ARG A 195 7.37 -7.86 -5.72
CA ARG A 195 7.98 -8.24 -4.43
C ARG A 195 7.35 -7.48 -3.27
N ALA A 196 7.06 -6.20 -3.43
CA ALA A 196 6.35 -5.42 -2.42
C ALA A 196 4.96 -6.00 -2.13
N VAL A 197 4.21 -6.40 -3.18
CA VAL A 197 2.92 -7.09 -3.02
C VAL A 197 3.08 -8.44 -2.33
N GLU A 198 4.07 -9.26 -2.71
CA GLU A 198 4.35 -10.53 -2.06
C GLU A 198 4.57 -10.36 -0.55
N ILE A 199 5.42 -9.41 -0.15
CA ILE A 199 5.68 -9.10 1.27
C ILE A 199 4.40 -8.63 1.96
N LEU A 200 3.68 -7.67 1.36
CA LEU A 200 2.44 -7.11 1.91
C LEU A 200 1.31 -8.13 2.11
N PHE A 201 1.36 -9.26 1.39
CA PHE A 201 0.40 -10.36 1.52
C PHE A 201 0.93 -11.52 2.37
N GLY A 202 2.10 -11.37 3.01
CA GLY A 202 2.76 -12.43 3.78
C GLY A 202 3.16 -13.62 2.91
N GLN A 203 3.27 -13.41 1.60
CA GLN A 203 3.75 -14.38 0.62
C GLN A 203 5.26 -14.23 0.47
N GLU A 204 5.99 -14.22 1.58
CA GLU A 204 7.40 -14.45 1.47
C GLU A 204 7.59 -15.86 0.92
N ARG A 205 8.33 -15.96 -0.20
CA ARG A 205 9.03 -17.21 -0.48
C ARG A 205 9.78 -17.51 0.80
N ARG A 206 9.40 -18.57 1.53
CA ARG A 206 10.36 -19.20 2.42
C ARG A 206 11.58 -19.42 1.55
N GLU A 207 12.68 -18.75 1.89
CA GLU A 207 13.96 -19.18 1.36
C GLU A 207 14.01 -20.67 1.63
N LYS A 208 14.15 -21.46 0.55
CA LYS A 208 14.34 -22.89 0.72
C LYS A 208 15.50 -23.02 1.69
N THR A 209 15.26 -23.68 2.80
CA THR A 209 16.31 -23.98 3.76
C THR A 209 17.46 -24.64 3.01
N ALA A 210 18.69 -24.46 3.49
CA ALA A 210 19.84 -25.14 2.89
C ALA A 210 19.58 -26.65 2.71
N GLU A 211 18.79 -27.24 3.63
CA GLU A 211 18.31 -28.62 3.58
C GLU A 211 17.35 -28.92 2.42
N GLU A 212 16.36 -28.06 2.16
CA GLU A 212 15.45 -28.19 0.99
C GLU A 212 16.21 -28.03 -0.34
N ILE A 213 17.20 -27.11 -0.38
CA ILE A 213 18.09 -26.95 -1.54
C ILE A 213 18.93 -28.21 -1.75
N ILE A 214 19.51 -28.78 -0.69
CA ILE A 214 20.30 -30.02 -0.75
C ILE A 214 19.45 -31.22 -1.18
N ARG A 215 18.15 -31.24 -0.83
CA ARG A 215 17.20 -32.30 -1.22
C ARG A 215 16.65 -32.17 -2.63
N GLY A 216 16.86 -31.04 -3.31
CA GLY A 216 16.32 -30.78 -4.64
C GLY A 216 14.80 -30.61 -4.68
N GLU A 217 14.17 -30.33 -3.53
CA GLU A 217 12.75 -29.96 -3.40
C GLU A 217 12.58 -28.49 -3.75
#